data_AF-A0A4S4MVQ2-F1
#
_entry.id   AF-A0A4S4MVQ2-F1
#
_cell.length_a   1.000
_cell.length_b   1.000
_cell.length_c   1.000
_cell.angle_alpha   90.00
_cell.angle_beta   90.00
_cell.angle_gamma   90.00
#
_symmetry.space_group_name_H-M   'P 1'
#
loop_
_entity.id
_entity.type
_entity.pdbx_description
1 polymer ?
#
loop_
_entity_poly.entity_id
_entity_poly.type
_entity_poly.pdbx_seq_one_letter_code
_entity_poly.pdbx_strand_id
1 'polypeptide(L)'
;MHNHPSQCQTTPARAKWTYKDNITLANDPVHAKNAETPQQGLEYGLWLSLNDRQEQLTTPMLAFMADTYEALDEHIPGAHQQLRAKRQPVSGGIAITSWAPTMVMTLEFKFPVPKPSSTDYSSRTVAVFSSGKFMNDPQGRHDVYVEVWTAPSDIGEGVVKDDWKETQRCLAVSTQMALLLPMDVNKKLGSRVGPKL
;
A
#
# COMPACT_ATOMS: atom_id res chain seq x y z
N MET A 1 7.46 -10.81 1.75
CA MET A 1 8.54 -10.21 0.91
C MET A 1 9.49 -11.28 0.42
N HIS A 2 9.88 -11.19 -0.85
CA HIS A 2 10.80 -12.12 -1.49
C HIS A 2 12.24 -11.61 -1.42
N ASN A 3 12.47 -10.32 -1.64
CA ASN A 3 13.79 -9.70 -1.79
C ASN A 3 14.15 -8.82 -0.59
N HIS A 4 15.44 -8.76 -0.26
CA HIS A 4 15.95 -7.91 0.82
C HIS A 4 15.81 -6.42 0.43
N PRO A 5 15.48 -5.50 1.36
CA PRO A 5 15.28 -4.08 1.04
C PRO A 5 16.50 -3.41 0.41
N SER A 6 17.71 -3.86 0.73
CA SER A 6 18.96 -3.37 0.09
C SER A 6 19.08 -3.70 -1.41
N GLN A 7 18.31 -4.67 -1.89
CA GLN A 7 18.33 -5.14 -3.28
C GLN A 7 17.15 -4.61 -4.10
N CYS A 8 16.19 -3.94 -3.46
CA CYS A 8 15.03 -3.37 -4.14
C CYS A 8 15.34 -1.96 -4.64
N GLN A 9 14.93 -1.65 -5.86
CA GLN A 9 15.02 -0.30 -6.41
C GLN A 9 13.92 0.58 -5.84
N THR A 10 14.25 1.84 -5.52
CA THR A 10 13.25 2.80 -5.06
C THR A 10 12.21 3.06 -6.13
N THR A 11 10.95 3.20 -5.71
CA THR A 11 9.81 3.49 -6.57
C THR A 11 9.21 4.84 -6.19
N PRO A 12 8.74 5.64 -7.18
CA PRO A 12 8.07 6.89 -6.88
C PRO A 12 6.82 6.66 -6.03
N ALA A 13 6.68 7.41 -4.95
CA ALA A 13 5.46 7.43 -4.17
C ALA A 13 4.30 8.02 -4.98
N ARG A 14 3.08 7.61 -4.61
CA ARG A 14 1.88 7.93 -5.36
C ARG A 14 1.62 9.43 -5.35
N ALA A 15 1.33 10.02 -6.52
CA ALA A 15 1.09 11.46 -6.63
C ALA A 15 -0.05 11.96 -5.71
N LYS A 16 -1.04 11.08 -5.43
CA LYS A 16 -2.20 11.37 -4.57
C LYS A 16 -1.90 11.32 -3.06
N TRP A 17 -0.75 10.78 -2.65
CA TRP A 17 -0.35 10.77 -1.25
C TRP A 17 0.27 12.10 -0.88
N THR A 18 -0.39 12.82 0.02
CA THR A 18 0.06 14.14 0.50
C THR A 18 1.33 14.06 1.35
N TYR A 19 1.65 12.89 1.88
CA TYR A 19 2.81 12.60 2.71
C TYR A 19 3.98 11.98 1.93
N LYS A 20 3.89 11.90 0.60
CA LYS A 20 4.87 11.21 -0.26
C LYS A 20 6.32 11.70 -0.08
N ASP A 21 6.51 12.96 0.32
CA ASP A 21 7.83 13.55 0.50
C ASP A 21 8.50 13.12 1.83
N ASN A 22 7.74 12.52 2.75
CA ASN A 22 8.21 12.04 4.06
C ASN A 22 8.55 10.55 4.07
N ILE A 23 8.32 9.84 2.96
CA ILE A 23 8.54 8.40 2.85
C ILE A 23 9.36 8.03 1.61
N THR A 24 10.01 6.89 1.66
CA THR A 24 10.65 6.21 0.53
C THR A 24 10.02 4.85 0.36
N LEU A 25 9.74 4.48 -0.89
CA LEU A 25 9.16 3.19 -1.24
C LEU A 25 10.14 2.39 -2.10
N ALA A 26 10.07 1.07 -2.01
CA ALA A 26 10.70 0.16 -2.95
C ALA A 26 9.85 -1.10 -3.12
N ASN A 27 9.34 -1.32 -4.32
CA ASN A 27 8.49 -2.49 -4.60
C ASN A 27 9.33 -3.76 -4.60
N ASP A 28 8.78 -4.86 -4.10
CA ASP A 28 9.41 -6.17 -4.28
C ASP A 28 9.31 -6.59 -5.76
N PRO A 29 10.44 -6.90 -6.44
CA PRO A 29 10.43 -7.29 -7.84
C PRO A 29 9.52 -8.49 -8.17
N VAL A 30 9.33 -9.42 -7.24
CA VAL A 30 8.44 -10.58 -7.46
C VAL A 30 6.98 -10.14 -7.47
N HIS A 31 6.56 -9.34 -6.49
CA HIS A 31 5.18 -8.84 -6.44
C HIS A 31 4.90 -7.85 -7.58
N ALA A 32 5.85 -6.97 -7.91
CA ALA A 32 5.75 -6.05 -9.04
C ALA A 32 5.56 -6.79 -10.38
N LYS A 33 6.29 -7.89 -10.60
CA LYS A 33 6.12 -8.74 -11.79
C LYS A 33 4.79 -9.47 -11.80
N ASN A 34 4.37 -10.03 -10.65
CA ASN A 34 3.10 -10.74 -10.54
C ASN A 34 1.89 -9.83 -10.84
N ALA A 35 1.99 -8.55 -10.48
CA ALA A 35 0.98 -7.53 -10.78
C ALA A 35 0.74 -7.29 -12.28
N GLU A 36 1.62 -7.77 -13.18
CA GLU A 36 1.41 -7.67 -14.62
C GLU A 36 0.31 -8.62 -15.13
N THR A 37 -0.13 -9.60 -14.34
CA THR A 37 -1.14 -10.58 -14.75
C THR A 37 -2.39 -10.51 -13.85
N PRO A 38 -3.62 -10.60 -14.41
CA PRO A 38 -4.85 -10.53 -13.62
C PRO A 38 -4.97 -11.62 -12.55
N GLN A 39 -4.40 -12.80 -12.80
CA GLN A 39 -4.49 -13.97 -11.91
C GLN A 39 -3.54 -13.86 -10.72
N GLN A 40 -2.45 -13.08 -10.83
CA GLN A 40 -1.42 -12.97 -9.79
C GLN A 40 -1.32 -11.55 -9.19
N GLY A 41 -1.92 -10.54 -9.84
CA GLY A 41 -1.93 -9.15 -9.38
C GLY A 41 -2.92 -8.83 -8.27
N LEU A 42 -3.33 -9.84 -7.51
CA LEU A 42 -4.10 -9.67 -6.28
C LEU A 42 -3.21 -9.45 -5.06
N GLU A 43 -1.90 -9.65 -5.21
CA GLU A 43 -0.91 -9.44 -4.17
C GLU A 43 0.01 -8.29 -4.52
N TYR A 44 0.45 -7.58 -3.50
CA TYR A 44 1.38 -6.48 -3.60
C TYR A 44 2.32 -6.50 -2.40
N GLY A 45 3.56 -6.08 -2.62
CA GLY A 45 4.57 -6.02 -1.58
C GLY A 45 5.53 -4.88 -1.82
N LEU A 46 5.69 -4.03 -0.81
CA LEU A 46 6.65 -2.92 -0.83
C LEU A 46 7.44 -2.88 0.48
N TRP A 47 8.61 -2.27 0.39
CA TRP A 47 9.32 -1.71 1.52
C TRP A 47 8.93 -0.24 1.65
N LEU A 48 8.64 0.21 2.87
CA LEU A 48 8.32 1.59 3.21
C LEU A 48 9.28 2.05 4.29
N SER A 49 10.00 3.13 4.02
CA SER A 49 10.94 3.76 4.96
C SER A 49 10.53 5.21 5.25
N LEU A 50 10.69 5.63 6.51
CA LEU A 50 10.62 7.04 6.90
C LEU A 50 11.89 7.78 6.47
N ASN A 51 11.74 8.95 5.84
CA ASN A 51 12.86 9.69 5.26
C ASN A 51 13.76 10.36 6.32
N ASP A 52 13.17 10.84 7.43
CA ASP A 52 13.95 11.46 8.49
C ASP A 52 14.73 10.39 9.26
N ARG A 53 16.06 10.52 9.30
CA ARG A 53 16.94 9.57 9.97
C ARG A 53 16.74 9.52 11.49
N GLN A 54 16.18 10.56 12.09
CA GLN A 54 15.89 10.64 13.52
C GLN A 54 14.53 10.03 13.88
N GLU A 55 13.63 9.85 12.90
CA GLU A 55 12.35 9.21 13.13
C GLU A 55 12.53 7.72 13.45
N GLN A 56 11.57 7.20 14.20
CA GLN A 56 11.53 5.81 14.61
C GLN A 56 10.10 5.31 14.47
N LEU A 57 9.96 4.04 14.08
CA LEU A 57 8.68 3.36 14.06
C LEU A 57 8.07 3.37 15.46
N THR A 58 6.80 3.76 15.52
CA THR A 58 6.00 3.69 16.74
C THR A 58 4.78 2.82 16.49
N THR A 59 4.21 2.25 17.56
CA THR A 59 3.01 1.42 17.43
C THR A 59 1.86 2.12 16.68
N PRO A 60 1.52 3.40 16.94
CA PRO A 60 0.46 4.07 16.18
C PRO A 60 0.76 4.22 14.68
N MET A 61 2.03 4.36 14.29
CA MET A 61 2.41 4.44 12.87
C MET A 61 2.07 3.18 12.10
N LEU A 62 1.96 2.02 12.74
CA LEU A 62 1.59 0.78 12.07
C LEU A 62 0.18 0.86 11.44
N ALA A 63 -0.72 1.68 11.98
CA ALA A 63 -2.02 1.94 11.36
C ALA A 63 -1.85 2.67 10.02
N PHE A 64 -0.99 3.70 9.98
CA PHE A 64 -0.65 4.41 8.75
C PHE A 64 0.04 3.49 7.73
N MET A 65 0.99 2.66 8.17
CA MET A 65 1.67 1.70 7.29
C MET A 65 0.71 0.67 6.70
N ALA A 66 -0.23 0.18 7.52
CA ALA A 66 -1.24 -0.78 7.10
C ALA A 66 -2.28 -0.20 6.11
N ASP A 67 -2.39 1.12 6.01
CA ASP A 67 -3.22 1.82 5.02
C ASP A 67 -2.42 2.30 3.79
N THR A 68 -1.11 2.05 3.78
CA THR A 68 -0.19 2.45 2.70
C THR A 68 0.06 1.29 1.75
N TYR A 69 -0.99 0.91 1.01
CA TYR A 69 -0.93 -0.13 -0.02
C TYR A 69 -1.54 0.35 -1.35
N GLU A 70 -1.31 -0.42 -2.42
CA GLU A 70 -1.93 -0.17 -3.72
C GLU A 70 -3.25 -0.96 -3.82
N ALA A 71 -4.35 -0.26 -4.06
CA ALA A 71 -5.67 -0.86 -4.08
C ALA A 71 -5.82 -1.81 -5.27
N LEU A 72 -6.60 -2.89 -5.12
CA LEU A 72 -6.75 -3.93 -6.15
C LEU A 72 -7.19 -3.38 -7.52
N ASP A 73 -7.96 -2.30 -7.56
CA ASP A 73 -8.38 -1.71 -8.84
C ASP A 73 -7.19 -1.19 -9.65
N GLU A 74 -6.08 -0.87 -9.00
CA GLU A 74 -4.86 -0.33 -9.60
C GLU A 74 -3.99 -1.40 -10.23
N HIS A 75 -4.20 -2.68 -9.90
CA HIS A 75 -3.26 -3.76 -10.24
C HIS A 75 -3.83 -4.87 -11.08
N ILE A 76 -5.15 -4.98 -11.25
CA ILE A 76 -5.74 -6.07 -12.02
C ILE A 76 -5.99 -5.60 -13.47
N PRO A 77 -5.22 -6.05 -14.48
CA PRO A 77 -5.52 -5.78 -15.88
C PRO A 77 -6.86 -6.41 -16.29
N GLY A 78 -7.51 -5.89 -17.33
CA GLY A 78 -8.69 -6.53 -17.92
C GLY A 78 -10.04 -6.10 -17.35
N ALA A 79 -10.84 -7.01 -16.78
CA ALA A 79 -12.25 -6.75 -16.45
C ALA A 79 -12.45 -5.58 -15.46
N HIS A 80 -11.51 -5.33 -14.55
CA HIS A 80 -11.53 -4.17 -13.65
C HIS A 80 -11.15 -2.86 -14.36
N GLN A 81 -10.28 -2.92 -15.36
CA GLN A 81 -10.06 -1.83 -16.30
C GLN A 81 -11.32 -1.51 -17.10
N GLN A 82 -12.14 -2.52 -17.42
CA GLN A 82 -13.46 -2.32 -18.00
C GLN A 82 -14.49 -1.78 -16.99
N LEU A 83 -14.43 -2.13 -15.69
CA LEU A 83 -15.27 -1.50 -14.67
C LEU A 83 -14.92 -0.02 -14.48
N ARG A 84 -13.63 0.34 -14.63
CA ARG A 84 -13.20 1.74 -14.80
C ARG A 84 -13.85 2.34 -16.05
N ALA A 85 -13.71 1.69 -17.21
CA ALA A 85 -14.27 2.13 -18.51
C ALA A 85 -15.81 2.29 -18.55
N LYS A 86 -16.55 1.34 -17.97
CA LYS A 86 -18.02 1.23 -18.05
C LYS A 86 -18.74 2.24 -17.17
N ARG A 87 -18.06 2.81 -16.15
CA ARG A 87 -18.70 3.74 -15.21
C ARG A 87 -18.76 5.20 -15.68
N GLN A 88 -18.27 5.53 -16.88
CA GLN A 88 -18.76 6.65 -17.73
C GLN A 88 -17.98 6.76 -19.05
N PRO A 89 -18.66 6.95 -20.21
CA PRO A 89 -18.02 7.54 -21.37
C PRO A 89 -17.94 9.05 -21.15
N VAL A 90 -16.75 9.60 -20.91
CA VAL A 90 -16.54 11.05 -20.98
C VAL A 90 -15.83 11.36 -22.29
N SER A 91 -16.51 12.13 -23.11
CA SER A 91 -16.01 12.79 -24.32
C SER A 91 -14.62 13.39 -24.08
N GLY A 92 -13.58 12.85 -24.73
CA GLY A 92 -12.25 13.46 -24.74
C GLY A 92 -11.04 12.54 -24.45
N GLY A 93 -11.23 11.24 -24.20
CA GLY A 93 -10.12 10.27 -24.18
C GLY A 93 -9.18 10.34 -22.98
N ILE A 94 -9.58 11.00 -21.88
CA ILE A 94 -8.75 11.11 -20.67
C ILE A 94 -9.02 9.93 -19.75
N ALA A 95 -7.95 9.28 -19.29
CA ALA A 95 -7.95 8.12 -18.41
C ALA A 95 -8.87 8.30 -17.20
N ILE A 96 -9.70 7.28 -16.94
CA ILE A 96 -10.70 7.30 -15.88
C ILE A 96 -9.98 7.22 -14.53
N THR A 97 -10.02 8.32 -13.78
CA THR A 97 -9.54 8.35 -12.41
C THR A 97 -10.64 7.79 -11.48
N SER A 98 -10.40 6.61 -10.90
CA SER A 98 -11.17 6.06 -9.78
C SER A 98 -10.40 6.24 -8.47
N TRP A 99 -11.10 6.17 -7.34
CA TRP A 99 -10.49 6.08 -6.02
C TRP A 99 -11.25 5.06 -5.17
N ALA A 100 -10.56 4.46 -4.21
CA ALA A 100 -11.10 3.42 -3.34
C ALA A 100 -11.03 3.89 -1.88
N PRO A 101 -12.03 4.65 -1.37
CA PRO A 101 -12.12 4.93 0.06
C PRO A 101 -12.20 3.64 0.87
N THR A 102 -11.38 3.57 1.90
CA THR A 102 -11.54 2.61 3.00
C THR A 102 -12.84 2.93 3.75
N MET A 103 -13.75 1.95 3.80
CA MET A 103 -15.02 2.03 4.52
C MET A 103 -14.87 1.59 5.98
N VAL A 104 -14.10 0.53 6.19
CA VAL A 104 -13.78 -0.02 7.50
C VAL A 104 -12.37 -0.62 7.44
N MET A 105 -11.63 -0.41 8.51
CA MET A 105 -10.32 -0.98 8.75
C MET A 105 -10.32 -1.59 10.14
N THR A 106 -10.00 -2.88 10.21
CA THR A 106 -9.65 -3.56 11.46
C THR A 106 -8.14 -3.68 11.50
N LEU A 107 -7.52 -3.39 12.64
CA LEU A 107 -6.08 -3.49 12.86
C LEU A 107 -5.81 -4.33 14.10
N GLU A 108 -4.94 -5.31 13.97
CA GLU A 108 -4.49 -6.15 15.07
C GLU A 108 -2.98 -6.04 15.23
N PHE A 109 -2.53 -5.60 16.40
CA PHE A 109 -1.11 -5.59 16.75
C PHE A 109 -0.69 -6.98 17.19
N LYS A 110 0.29 -7.56 16.50
CA LYS A 110 0.74 -8.94 16.73
C LYS A 110 2.01 -8.98 17.56
N PHE A 111 2.96 -8.11 17.26
CA PHE A 111 4.24 -8.02 17.99
C PHE A 111 4.62 -6.56 18.25
N PRO A 112 5.34 -6.27 19.35
CA PRO A 112 5.82 -4.91 19.60
C PRO A 112 6.83 -4.49 18.56
N VAL A 113 6.86 -3.19 18.23
CA VAL A 113 7.92 -2.60 17.41
C VAL A 113 9.27 -2.84 18.11
N PRO A 114 10.29 -3.37 17.41
CA PRO A 114 11.61 -3.58 17.99
C PRO A 114 12.22 -2.29 18.54
N LYS A 115 13.08 -2.43 19.55
CA LYS A 115 13.82 -1.29 20.08
C LYS A 115 14.73 -0.71 19.00
N PRO A 116 14.90 0.62 18.92
CA PRO A 116 15.80 1.27 17.96
C PRO A 116 17.26 0.80 18.05
N SER A 117 17.68 0.28 19.21
CA SER A 117 19.02 -0.27 19.44
C SER A 117 19.20 -1.69 18.88
N SER A 118 18.19 -2.28 18.26
CA SER A 118 18.30 -3.60 17.66
C SER A 118 19.20 -3.55 16.43
N THR A 119 20.10 -4.53 16.33
CA THR A 119 20.99 -4.71 15.17
C THR A 119 20.37 -5.56 14.05
N ASP A 120 19.21 -6.16 14.32
CA ASP A 120 18.57 -7.13 13.43
C ASP A 120 17.45 -6.50 12.59
N TYR A 121 17.01 -5.30 12.95
CA TYR A 121 15.89 -4.62 12.30
C TYR A 121 16.21 -3.15 12.06
N SER A 122 15.65 -2.61 10.98
CA SER A 122 15.55 -1.17 10.80
C SER A 122 14.60 -0.56 11.84
N SER A 123 14.98 0.62 12.33
CA SER A 123 14.12 1.46 13.18
C SER A 123 13.12 2.30 12.39
N ARG A 124 13.19 2.33 11.05
CA ARG A 124 12.41 3.24 10.17
C ARG A 124 11.68 2.55 9.03
N THR A 125 12.11 1.32 8.69
CA THR A 125 11.64 0.60 7.51
C THR A 125 10.78 -0.58 7.91
N VAL A 126 9.66 -0.75 7.21
CA VAL A 126 8.78 -1.90 7.32
C VAL A 126 8.56 -2.52 5.94
N ALA A 127 8.23 -3.81 5.94
CA ALA A 127 7.59 -4.45 4.80
C ALA A 127 6.08 -4.27 4.93
N VAL A 128 5.43 -3.85 3.85
CA VAL A 128 3.98 -3.87 3.72
C VAL A 128 3.64 -4.88 2.63
N PHE A 129 3.00 -5.97 3.03
CA PHE A 129 2.41 -6.94 2.13
C PHE A 129 0.90 -6.75 2.14
N SER A 130 0.26 -6.74 0.98
CA SER A 130 -1.19 -6.70 0.89
C SER A 130 -1.69 -7.73 -0.12
N SER A 131 -2.81 -8.35 0.18
CA SER A 131 -3.52 -9.22 -0.74
C SER A 131 -5.01 -8.94 -0.72
N GLY A 132 -5.66 -9.15 -1.86
CA GLY A 132 -7.11 -9.12 -1.96
C GLY A 132 -7.62 -10.38 -2.62
N LYS A 133 -8.93 -10.60 -2.56
CA LYS A 133 -9.52 -11.82 -3.13
C LYS A 133 -10.49 -11.51 -4.25
N PHE A 134 -11.43 -10.58 -3.99
CA PHE A 134 -12.52 -10.33 -4.92
C PHE A 134 -12.87 -8.85 -4.97
N MET A 135 -13.36 -8.42 -6.14
CA MET A 135 -14.05 -7.15 -6.28
C MET A 135 -15.39 -7.39 -6.96
N ASN A 136 -16.47 -7.02 -6.27
CA ASN A 136 -17.82 -7.40 -6.64
C ASN A 136 -18.60 -6.27 -7.32
N ASP A 137 -19.25 -6.58 -8.44
CA ASP A 137 -20.25 -5.73 -9.11
C ASP A 137 -21.58 -5.72 -8.30
N PRO A 138 -22.43 -4.67 -8.33
CA PRO A 138 -22.36 -3.43 -9.10
C PRO A 138 -21.51 -2.31 -8.48
N GLN A 139 -21.04 -2.46 -7.23
CA GLN A 139 -20.50 -1.33 -6.46
C GLN A 139 -18.97 -1.31 -6.36
N GLY A 140 -18.28 -2.38 -6.78
CA GLY A 140 -16.81 -2.45 -6.76
C GLY A 140 -16.26 -2.51 -5.33
N ARG A 141 -17.03 -3.13 -4.41
CA ARG A 141 -16.55 -3.42 -3.06
C ARG A 141 -15.49 -4.51 -3.14
N HIS A 142 -14.41 -4.32 -2.40
CA HIS A 142 -13.32 -5.28 -2.31
C HIS A 142 -12.74 -5.31 -0.91
N ASP A 143 -12.27 -6.49 -0.52
CA ASP A 143 -11.52 -6.73 0.69
C ASP A 143 -10.02 -6.61 0.42
N VAL A 144 -9.29 -6.12 1.41
CA VAL A 144 -7.83 -6.11 1.41
C VAL A 144 -7.35 -6.59 2.76
N TYR A 145 -6.47 -7.58 2.73
CA TYR A 145 -5.70 -8.02 3.88
C TYR A 145 -4.30 -7.43 3.77
N VAL A 146 -3.80 -6.84 4.84
CA VAL A 146 -2.48 -6.19 4.88
C VAL A 146 -1.69 -6.73 6.06
N GLU A 147 -0.41 -6.98 5.85
CA GLU A 147 0.54 -7.32 6.89
C GLU A 147 1.68 -6.31 6.91
N VAL A 148 2.03 -5.85 8.11
CA VAL A 148 3.17 -4.96 8.34
C VAL A 148 4.24 -5.75 9.08
N TRP A 149 5.40 -5.91 8.46
CA TRP A 149 6.51 -6.71 8.98
C TRP A 149 7.74 -5.84 9.27
N THR A 150 8.58 -6.29 10.20
CA THR A 150 9.91 -5.68 10.40
C THR A 150 10.76 -5.79 9.13
N ALA A 151 11.58 -4.77 8.86
CA ALA A 151 12.61 -4.84 7.83
C ALA A 151 13.98 -5.15 8.45
N PRO A 152 14.83 -5.97 7.81
CA PRO A 152 16.18 -6.28 8.28
C PRO A 152 17.15 -5.08 8.16
N SER A 153 16.85 -4.13 7.27
CA SER A 153 17.63 -2.91 7.05
C SER A 153 16.78 -1.84 6.37
N ASP A 154 17.36 -0.65 6.16
CA ASP A 154 16.77 0.39 5.34
C ASP A 154 16.87 0.09 3.84
N ILE A 155 16.02 0.73 3.05
CA ILE A 155 15.99 0.57 1.59
C ILE A 155 17.33 1.01 0.99
N GLY A 156 17.93 0.15 0.17
CA GLY A 156 19.25 0.41 -0.44
C GLY A 156 20.43 0.33 0.53
N GLU A 157 20.22 0.01 1.81
CA GLU A 157 21.26 -0.06 2.84
C GLU A 157 21.35 -1.47 3.44
N GLY A 158 22.50 -1.84 3.99
CA GLY A 158 22.70 -3.09 4.73
C GLY A 158 23.21 -4.27 3.90
N VAL A 159 23.73 -5.28 4.60
CA VAL A 159 24.30 -6.50 4.01
C VAL A 159 23.28 -7.62 4.14
N VAL A 160 23.00 -8.30 3.03
CA VAL A 160 22.10 -9.46 3.02
C VAL A 160 22.75 -10.61 3.77
N LYS A 161 22.09 -11.07 4.85
CA LYS A 161 22.45 -12.29 5.58
C LYS A 161 21.51 -13.41 5.13
N ASP A 162 21.97 -14.65 5.04
CA ASP A 162 21.14 -15.76 4.54
C ASP A 162 19.86 -16.00 5.36
N ASP A 163 19.91 -15.71 6.67
CA ASP A 163 18.86 -15.92 7.66
C ASP A 163 17.97 -14.69 7.90
N TRP A 164 18.08 -13.64 7.08
CA TRP A 164 17.41 -12.35 7.32
C TRP A 164 15.88 -12.47 7.48
N LYS A 165 15.27 -13.51 6.89
CA LYS A 165 13.83 -13.77 7.01
C LYS A 165 13.43 -14.43 8.33
N GLU A 166 14.33 -15.18 8.95
CA GLU A 166 14.02 -15.96 10.16
C GLU A 166 13.75 -15.07 11.37
N THR A 167 14.36 -13.88 11.39
CA THR A 167 14.19 -12.92 12.48
C THR A 167 12.98 -12.01 12.27
N GLN A 168 12.42 -11.94 11.06
CA GLN A 168 11.31 -11.02 10.75
C GLN A 168 10.09 -11.29 11.62
N ARG A 169 9.41 -10.22 12.03
CA ARG A 169 8.22 -10.28 12.86
C ARG A 169 7.09 -9.52 12.21
N CYS A 170 5.91 -10.13 12.18
CA CYS A 170 4.69 -9.45 11.79
C CYS A 170 4.29 -8.50 12.92
N LEU A 171 4.40 -7.19 12.70
CA LEU A 171 4.08 -6.18 13.70
C LEU A 171 2.57 -6.00 13.84
N ALA A 172 1.88 -5.94 12.70
CA ALA A 172 0.44 -5.78 12.65
C ALA A 172 -0.15 -6.43 11.41
N VAL A 173 -1.42 -6.81 11.51
CA VAL A 173 -2.24 -7.21 10.36
C VAL A 173 -3.49 -6.33 10.31
N SER A 174 -3.99 -6.08 9.11
CA SER A 174 -5.21 -5.34 8.90
C SER A 174 -6.12 -6.05 7.90
N THR A 175 -7.42 -5.98 8.16
CA THR A 175 -8.44 -6.28 7.16
C THR A 175 -9.20 -4.99 6.86
N GLN A 176 -9.30 -4.66 5.59
CA GLN A 176 -9.98 -3.47 5.10
C GLN A 176 -11.07 -3.84 4.11
N MET A 177 -12.14 -3.06 4.10
CA MET A 177 -13.10 -3.05 3.00
C MET A 177 -13.07 -1.68 2.37
N ALA A 178 -12.90 -1.64 1.05
CA ALA A 178 -12.92 -0.41 0.27
C ALA A 178 -14.01 -0.46 -0.81
N LEU A 179 -14.43 0.73 -1.25
CA LEU A 179 -15.45 0.90 -2.28
C LEU A 179 -14.88 1.65 -3.47
N LEU A 180 -14.89 1.05 -4.66
CA LEU A 180 -14.44 1.76 -5.85
C LEU A 180 -15.44 2.85 -6.28
N LEU A 181 -15.01 4.11 -6.28
CA LEU A 181 -15.80 5.26 -6.68
C LEU A 181 -15.17 6.01 -7.87
N PRO A 182 -15.98 6.53 -8.81
CA PRO A 182 -15.50 7.49 -9.81
C PRO A 182 -15.08 8.81 -9.16
N MET A 183 -13.98 9.41 -9.61
CA MET A 183 -13.54 10.72 -9.10
C MET A 183 -14.54 11.85 -9.35
N ASP A 184 -15.43 11.71 -10.33
CA ASP A 184 -16.47 12.72 -10.61
C ASP A 184 -17.42 12.91 -9.43
N VAL A 185 -17.62 11.88 -8.60
CA VAL A 185 -18.38 12.00 -7.35
C VAL A 185 -17.69 13.00 -6.43
N ASN A 186 -16.37 12.89 -6.25
CA ASN A 186 -15.59 13.82 -5.43
C ASN A 186 -15.53 15.22 -6.05
N LYS A 187 -15.36 15.36 -7.37
CA LYS A 187 -15.35 16.68 -8.02
C LYS A 187 -16.69 17.40 -7.82
N LYS A 188 -17.81 16.70 -8.02
CA LYS A 188 -19.16 17.26 -7.83
C LYS A 188 -19.44 17.68 -6.39
N LEU A 189 -18.92 16.94 -5.41
CA LEU A 189 -19.09 17.27 -3.99
C LEU A 189 -18.13 18.37 -3.54
N GLY A 190 -16.87 18.35 -3.98
CA GLY A 190 -15.87 19.36 -3.66
C GLY A 190 -16.14 20.72 -4.30
N SER A 191 -16.84 20.75 -5.44
CA SER A 191 -17.30 21.99 -6.08
C SER A 191 -18.59 22.55 -5.50
N ARG A 192 -19.27 21.83 -4.59
CA ARG A 192 -20.40 22.40 -3.85
C ARG A 192 -19.83 23.39 -2.85
N VAL A 193 -19.93 24.68 -3.18
CA VAL A 193 -19.76 25.77 -2.23
C VAL A 193 -20.89 25.65 -1.20
N GLY A 194 -20.67 24.85 -0.16
CA GLY A 194 -21.49 24.92 1.05
C GLY A 194 -21.29 26.28 1.72
N PRO A 195 -22.26 26.77 2.51
CA PRO A 195 -22.06 27.98 3.30
C PRO A 195 -20.84 27.75 4.20
N LYS A 196 -19.87 28.68 4.13
CA LYS A 196 -18.74 28.70 5.06
C LYS A 196 -19.32 28.75 6.48
N LEU A 197 -19.04 27.73 7.28
CA LEU A 197 -19.20 27.78 8.75
C LEU A 197 -18.08 28.64 9.35
#